data_AF-A0A5E6S4T5-F1
#
_entry.id   AF-A0A5E6S4T5-F1
#
_cell.length_a   1.000
_cell.length_b   1.000
_cell.length_c   1.000
_cell.angle_alpha   90.00
_cell.angle_beta   90.00
_cell.angle_gamma   90.00
#
_symmetry.space_group_name_H-M   'P 1'
#
loop_
_entity.id
_entity.type
_entity.pdbx_description
1 polymer ?
#
loop_
_entity_poly.entity_id
_entity_poly.type
_entity_poly.pdbx_seq_one_letter_code
_entity_poly.pdbx_strand_id
1 'polypeptide(L)'
;MYEEWKKELLDAKERSSKRSNIRAFKGLHKEQLERASYFSELSGVINKLGLSNPHERSALSIEPTHPVQQQHLDKAFDNLNITPLLRKTHRTSKLSLISLEMLSRYAPDSDAQKIIRSGFNSPLYLLDPLYGFIFLPQNKKLSNHCLAIDIWSAHLKSMPTQLSKELWEKRADNMLSGGALAGRHLFKNLIPKEHDPLKFSTPPVLQAGSEAELIDILKEIRNSANSIPGVEIWLRGQSRDYLTPDRSVLTSKGIAPYSNVRDSDFTPSLYRKYDDFLGSTDKYEDLVLELAEWVHYASETISLNGSSANRIQTAGVAAINPRGLESYQNGLLLQQYGAPSAYLDITSDHTVAAWFATRKCMLNDGKMVYEEHLWNGRPPEEWPTIYIFPLIKGLHPYLDLNSIIADSRATRPERQKCGLLGGAGNLARNYCARYLGMKIRLSPDFKLSNPYDASFLFPSASEDTVLQQLKETNLTNKNRKFILSELA
;
A
#
# COMPACT_ATOMS: atom_id res chain seq x y z
N MET A 1 9.16 26.88 -7.70
CA MET A 1 8.14 25.85 -7.42
C MET A 1 7.84 25.69 -5.93
N TYR A 2 8.83 25.56 -5.02
CA TYR A 2 8.54 25.47 -3.58
C TYR A 2 7.62 26.60 -3.07
N GLU A 3 7.91 27.84 -3.43
CA GLU A 3 7.06 29.00 -3.08
C GLU A 3 5.67 28.95 -3.71
N GLU A 4 5.51 28.29 -4.86
CA GLU A 4 4.20 28.08 -5.49
C GLU A 4 3.36 27.09 -4.68
N TRP A 5 3.92 25.93 -4.32
CA TRP A 5 3.25 24.97 -3.45
C TRP A 5 2.91 25.57 -2.08
N LYS A 6 3.86 26.30 -1.48
CA LYS A 6 3.64 27.02 -0.24
C LYS A 6 2.50 28.03 -0.35
N LYS A 7 2.42 28.77 -1.47
CA LYS A 7 1.30 29.66 -1.76
C LYS A 7 -0.02 28.88 -1.90
N GLU A 8 -0.04 27.75 -2.61
CA GLU A 8 -1.25 26.93 -2.73
C GLU A 8 -1.76 26.42 -1.38
N LEU A 9 -0.86 26.01 -0.48
CA LEU A 9 -1.17 25.61 0.90
C LEU A 9 -1.76 26.78 1.69
N LEU A 10 -1.14 27.95 1.61
CA LEU A 10 -1.63 29.17 2.27
C LEU A 10 -3.01 29.58 1.75
N ASP A 11 -3.21 29.53 0.43
CA ASP A 11 -4.51 29.83 -0.19
C ASP A 11 -5.58 28.81 0.25
N ALA A 12 -5.24 27.52 0.35
CA ALA A 12 -6.14 26.49 0.88
C ALA A 12 -6.52 26.76 2.34
N LYS A 13 -5.54 27.14 3.16
CA LYS A 13 -5.75 27.55 4.55
C LYS A 13 -6.68 28.75 4.64
N GLU A 14 -6.44 29.81 3.87
CA GLU A 14 -7.28 31.00 3.86
C GLU A 14 -8.72 30.70 3.40
N ARG A 15 -8.89 29.90 2.34
CA ARG A 15 -10.21 29.43 1.88
C ARG A 15 -10.94 28.66 2.99
N SER A 16 -10.23 27.80 3.71
CA SER A 16 -10.80 27.01 4.80
C SER A 16 -11.29 27.88 5.96
N SER A 17 -10.56 28.94 6.30
CA SER A 17 -10.94 29.91 7.33
C SER A 17 -12.18 30.70 6.92
N LYS A 18 -12.27 31.14 5.66
CA LYS A 18 -13.45 31.84 5.12
C LYS A 18 -14.69 30.93 5.05
N ARG A 19 -14.49 29.63 4.83
CA ARG A 19 -15.54 28.59 4.73
C ARG A 19 -15.89 27.91 6.05
N SER A 20 -15.21 28.24 7.15
CA SER A 20 -15.41 27.62 8.47
C SER A 20 -16.83 27.78 9.05
N ASN A 21 -17.67 28.66 8.47
CA ASN A 21 -19.09 28.84 8.84
C ASN A 21 -20.07 27.86 8.17
N ILE A 22 -19.61 26.87 7.40
CA ILE A 22 -20.51 25.99 6.64
C ILE A 22 -21.06 24.88 7.54
N ARG A 23 -22.38 24.70 7.53
CA ARG A 23 -23.18 23.58 8.07
C ARG A 23 -22.82 22.18 7.49
N ALA A 24 -21.60 22.02 6.98
CA ALA A 24 -21.12 20.92 6.14
C ALA A 24 -20.84 19.64 6.91
N PHE A 25 -20.32 19.74 8.13
CA PHE A 25 -19.91 18.60 8.95
C PHE A 25 -20.73 18.55 10.24
N LYS A 26 -21.94 17.99 10.16
CA LYS A 26 -22.85 17.90 11.29
C LYS A 26 -22.27 17.02 12.38
N GLY A 27 -22.34 17.47 13.64
CA GLY A 27 -21.95 16.68 14.80
C GLY A 27 -20.45 16.69 15.15
N LEU A 28 -19.59 17.33 14.35
CA LEU A 28 -18.20 17.57 14.73
C LEU A 28 -18.09 18.73 15.73
N HIS A 29 -17.14 18.62 16.66
CA HIS A 29 -16.75 19.75 17.52
C HIS A 29 -16.07 20.85 16.69
N LYS A 30 -16.07 22.09 17.19
CA LYS A 30 -15.52 23.27 16.49
C LYS A 30 -14.14 23.01 15.87
N GLU A 31 -13.20 22.51 16.65
CA GLU A 31 -11.84 22.21 16.19
C GLU A 31 -11.80 21.11 15.11
N GLN A 32 -12.62 20.08 15.25
CA GLN A 32 -12.73 19.02 14.24
C GLN A 32 -13.35 19.57 12.94
N LEU A 33 -14.32 20.49 13.03
CA LEU A 33 -14.91 21.13 11.87
C LEU A 33 -13.88 22.01 11.14
N GLU A 34 -13.09 22.78 11.87
CA GLU A 34 -11.99 23.59 11.32
C GLU A 34 -10.97 22.70 10.58
N ARG A 35 -10.55 21.60 11.21
CA ARG A 35 -9.65 20.61 10.58
C ARG A 35 -10.28 19.94 9.36
N ALA A 36 -11.55 19.53 9.45
CA ALA A 36 -12.28 18.92 8.33
C ALA A 36 -12.36 19.88 7.13
N SER A 37 -12.67 21.15 7.39
CA SER A 37 -12.69 22.21 6.38
C SER A 37 -11.31 22.40 5.74
N TYR A 38 -10.27 22.51 6.56
CA TYR A 38 -8.89 22.67 6.11
C TYR A 38 -8.44 21.54 5.19
N PHE A 39 -8.55 20.28 5.64
CA PHE A 39 -8.15 19.14 4.82
C PHE A 39 -9.01 18.97 3.56
N SER A 40 -10.26 19.46 3.57
CA SER A 40 -11.10 19.51 2.37
C SER A 40 -10.58 20.45 1.30
N GLU A 41 -10.21 21.66 1.69
CA GLU A 41 -9.62 22.61 0.75
C GLU A 41 -8.25 22.13 0.24
N LEU A 42 -7.53 21.39 1.08
CA LEU A 42 -6.20 20.91 0.80
C LEU A 42 -6.15 19.72 -0.17
N SER A 43 -7.20 18.89 -0.20
CA SER A 43 -7.32 17.75 -1.15
C SER A 43 -7.12 18.18 -2.61
N GLY A 44 -7.54 19.39 -2.98
CA GLY A 44 -7.33 19.93 -4.32
C GLY A 44 -5.85 20.19 -4.64
N VAL A 45 -5.06 20.61 -3.65
CA VAL A 45 -3.60 20.82 -3.79
C VAL A 45 -2.91 19.46 -3.90
N ILE A 46 -3.28 18.53 -3.03
CA ILE A 46 -2.66 17.20 -2.99
C ILE A 46 -2.94 16.41 -4.27
N ASN A 47 -4.15 16.49 -4.81
CA ASN A 47 -4.48 15.86 -6.09
C ASN A 47 -3.57 16.32 -7.24
N LYS A 48 -3.05 17.56 -7.18
CA LYS A 48 -2.09 18.07 -8.18
C LYS A 48 -0.69 17.47 -8.05
N LEU A 49 -0.34 16.85 -6.91
CA LEU A 49 0.94 16.15 -6.76
C LEU A 49 1.03 14.91 -7.66
N GLY A 50 -0.08 14.44 -8.24
CA GLY A 50 -0.05 13.24 -9.08
C GLY A 50 0.34 11.96 -8.33
N LEU A 51 0.33 11.96 -7.00
CA LEU A 51 0.61 10.77 -6.17
C LEU A 51 -0.65 9.93 -5.89
N SER A 52 -1.79 10.28 -6.50
CA SER A 52 -3.04 9.55 -6.34
C SER A 52 -2.99 8.22 -7.10
N ASN A 53 -3.39 7.15 -6.42
CA ASN A 53 -3.42 5.81 -7.00
C ASN A 53 -4.55 5.71 -8.03
N PRO A 54 -4.26 5.46 -9.32
CA PRO A 54 -5.27 5.54 -10.38
C PRO A 54 -6.28 4.39 -10.36
N HIS A 55 -6.01 3.32 -9.62
CA HIS A 55 -6.83 2.10 -9.65
C HIS A 55 -7.91 2.04 -8.59
N GLU A 56 -8.05 3.09 -7.78
CA GLU A 56 -9.03 3.09 -6.72
C GLU A 56 -9.87 4.37 -6.66
N ARG A 57 -11.18 4.17 -6.78
CA ARG A 57 -12.20 5.23 -6.84
C ARG A 57 -12.35 6.02 -5.54
N SER A 58 -12.05 5.38 -4.41
CA SER A 58 -12.12 6.00 -3.08
C SER A 58 -10.82 6.74 -2.72
N ALA A 59 -10.18 7.36 -3.71
CA ALA A 59 -8.83 7.90 -3.60
C ALA A 59 -8.68 8.90 -2.43
N LEU A 60 -8.06 8.49 -1.33
CA LEU A 60 -7.52 9.37 -0.30
C LEU A 60 -6.01 9.16 -0.31
N SER A 61 -5.32 10.11 -0.92
CA SER A 61 -3.88 10.08 -1.13
C SER A 61 -3.11 10.27 0.19
N ILE A 62 -2.41 11.38 0.35
CA ILE A 62 -1.85 11.75 1.65
C ILE A 62 -2.86 12.51 2.50
N GLU A 63 -4.18 12.57 2.25
CA GLU A 63 -5.16 13.28 3.09
C GLU A 63 -5.56 12.51 4.37
N PRO A 64 -5.77 13.21 5.50
CA PRO A 64 -6.31 12.57 6.70
C PRO A 64 -7.72 12.02 6.45
N THR A 65 -7.96 10.80 6.92
CA THR A 65 -9.28 10.14 6.79
C THR A 65 -10.30 10.70 7.78
N HIS A 66 -9.84 11.38 8.83
CA HIS A 66 -10.67 11.96 9.87
C HIS A 66 -10.13 13.30 10.41
N PRO A 67 -10.99 14.14 11.01
CA PRO A 67 -10.59 15.44 11.53
C PRO A 67 -10.04 15.39 12.96
N VAL A 68 -10.06 14.24 13.63
CA VAL A 68 -9.62 14.09 15.03
C VAL A 68 -8.10 14.18 15.14
N GLN A 69 -7.58 14.97 16.09
CA GLN A 69 -6.15 14.96 16.41
C GLN A 69 -5.77 13.69 17.18
N GLN A 70 -4.53 13.23 17.02
CA GLN A 70 -4.07 11.99 17.67
C GLN A 70 -4.20 12.03 19.20
N GLN A 71 -3.91 13.18 19.82
CA GLN A 71 -4.09 13.41 21.26
C GLN A 71 -5.55 13.37 21.74
N HIS A 72 -6.52 13.40 20.82
CA HIS A 72 -7.96 13.37 21.12
C HIS A 72 -8.64 12.09 20.61
N LEU A 73 -7.89 11.17 20.01
CA LEU A 73 -8.43 9.91 19.49
C LEU A 73 -9.11 9.09 20.59
N ASP A 74 -8.46 8.90 21.75
CA ASP A 74 -9.04 8.10 22.84
C ASP A 74 -10.43 8.64 23.25
N LYS A 75 -10.55 9.97 23.39
CA LYS A 75 -11.82 10.64 23.72
C LYS A 75 -12.85 10.49 22.60
N ALA A 76 -12.43 10.56 21.34
CA ALA A 76 -13.33 10.35 20.22
C ALA A 76 -13.85 8.91 20.17
N PHE A 77 -13.00 7.91 20.45
CA PHE A 77 -13.41 6.52 20.61
C PHE A 77 -14.37 6.32 21.79
N ASP A 78 -14.14 7.01 22.92
CA ASP A 78 -15.04 6.99 24.08
C ASP A 78 -16.43 7.51 23.73
N ASN A 79 -16.50 8.58 22.91
CA ASN A 79 -17.76 9.19 22.50
C ASN A 79 -18.58 8.35 21.52
N LEU A 80 -17.98 7.37 20.84
CA LEU A 80 -18.70 6.48 19.93
C LEU A 80 -19.63 5.49 20.67
N ASN A 81 -19.64 5.50 22.02
CA ASN A 81 -20.49 4.65 22.86
C ASN A 81 -20.38 3.15 22.48
N ILE A 82 -19.16 2.73 22.11
CA ILE A 82 -18.86 1.36 21.70
C ILE A 82 -18.39 0.56 22.92
N THR A 83 -18.31 -0.76 22.76
CA THR A 83 -17.84 -1.69 23.79
C THR A 83 -16.52 -1.21 24.43
N PRO A 84 -16.36 -1.32 25.77
CA PRO A 84 -15.11 -0.97 26.47
C PRO A 84 -13.87 -1.67 25.91
N LEU A 85 -14.07 -2.77 25.19
CA LEU A 85 -13.03 -3.47 24.44
C LEU A 85 -12.34 -2.56 23.41
N LEU A 86 -13.10 -1.82 22.60
CA LEU A 86 -12.53 -1.00 21.53
C LEU A 86 -11.70 0.15 22.06
N ARG A 87 -12.15 0.78 23.15
CA ARG A 87 -11.37 1.76 23.89
C ARG A 87 -9.96 1.25 24.22
N LYS A 88 -9.89 0.03 24.77
CA LYS A 88 -8.61 -0.58 25.20
C LYS A 88 -7.75 -1.10 24.05
N THR A 89 -8.36 -1.44 22.91
CA THR A 89 -7.69 -2.22 21.85
C THR A 89 -7.54 -1.49 20.52
N HIS A 90 -8.13 -0.30 20.33
CA HIS A 90 -8.09 0.40 19.04
C HIS A 90 -6.66 0.65 18.56
N ARG A 91 -5.74 1.07 19.45
CA ARG A 91 -4.33 1.30 19.10
C ARG A 91 -3.62 0.02 18.70
N THR A 92 -3.70 -1.02 19.53
CA THR A 92 -3.04 -2.31 19.26
C THR A 92 -3.63 -2.99 18.02
N SER A 93 -4.92 -2.78 17.75
CA SER A 93 -5.62 -3.30 16.58
C SER A 93 -5.44 -2.41 15.35
N LYS A 94 -4.73 -1.28 15.43
CA LYS A 94 -4.63 -0.26 14.38
C LYS A 94 -6.01 0.12 13.80
N LEU A 95 -7.03 0.31 14.64
CA LEU A 95 -8.30 0.89 14.21
C LEU A 95 -8.18 2.41 14.21
N SER A 96 -8.76 3.05 13.20
CA SER A 96 -8.79 4.49 13.06
C SER A 96 -10.23 5.00 12.96
N LEU A 97 -10.38 6.30 12.72
CA LEU A 97 -11.66 6.94 12.48
C LEU A 97 -11.78 7.37 11.01
N ILE A 98 -13.00 7.60 10.56
CA ILE A 98 -13.25 8.22 9.26
C ILE A 98 -14.48 9.12 9.32
N SER A 99 -14.42 10.26 8.63
CA SER A 99 -15.61 11.06 8.33
C SER A 99 -16.02 10.79 6.89
N LEU A 100 -17.21 10.21 6.69
CA LEU A 100 -17.72 9.96 5.34
C LEU A 100 -18.01 11.27 4.61
N GLU A 101 -18.42 12.33 5.33
CA GLU A 101 -18.60 13.66 4.77
C GLU A 101 -17.28 14.22 4.24
N MET A 102 -16.17 14.06 4.97
CA MET A 102 -14.84 14.44 4.46
C MET A 102 -14.47 13.59 3.23
N LEU A 103 -14.58 12.26 3.34
CA LEU A 103 -14.28 11.34 2.23
C LEU A 103 -15.09 11.68 0.97
N SER A 104 -16.38 11.99 1.11
CA SER A 104 -17.26 12.36 -0.02
C SER A 104 -16.92 13.69 -0.68
N ARG A 105 -16.15 14.55 -0.01
CA ARG A 105 -15.62 15.79 -0.58
C ARG A 105 -14.29 15.56 -1.29
N TYR A 106 -13.45 14.69 -0.74
CA TYR A 106 -12.11 14.41 -1.28
C TYR A 106 -12.22 13.53 -2.52
N ALA A 107 -13.05 12.50 -2.42
CA ALA A 107 -13.36 11.54 -3.47
C ALA A 107 -14.88 11.51 -3.68
N PRO A 108 -15.45 12.47 -4.44
CA PRO A 108 -16.89 12.53 -4.68
C PRO A 108 -17.44 11.29 -5.39
N ASP A 109 -16.59 10.59 -6.13
CA ASP A 109 -16.93 9.33 -6.82
C ASP A 109 -16.79 8.08 -5.92
N SER A 110 -16.38 8.25 -4.66
CA SER A 110 -16.31 7.18 -3.67
C SER A 110 -17.70 6.71 -3.22
N ASP A 111 -17.76 5.53 -2.60
CA ASP A 111 -19.00 5.01 -2.04
C ASP A 111 -19.48 5.77 -0.79
N ALA A 112 -18.70 6.72 -0.26
CA ALA A 112 -19.07 7.51 0.91
C ALA A 112 -20.41 8.22 0.73
N GLN A 113 -20.66 8.83 -0.44
CA GLN A 113 -21.94 9.50 -0.71
C GLN A 113 -23.11 8.52 -0.68
N LYS A 114 -22.94 7.31 -1.22
CA LYS A 114 -23.98 6.27 -1.22
C LYS A 114 -24.26 5.78 0.19
N ILE A 115 -23.21 5.59 0.99
CA ILE A 115 -23.32 5.17 2.39
C ILE A 115 -24.07 6.25 3.21
N ILE A 116 -23.71 7.54 3.07
CA ILE A 116 -24.42 8.65 3.73
C ILE A 116 -25.91 8.64 3.36
N ARG A 117 -26.24 8.53 2.07
CA ARG A 117 -27.63 8.47 1.58
C ARG A 117 -28.40 7.26 2.09
N SER A 118 -27.71 6.21 2.53
CA SER A 118 -28.33 5.00 3.11
C SER A 118 -28.76 5.18 4.57
N GLY A 119 -28.62 6.39 5.13
CA GLY A 119 -29.10 6.74 6.47
C GLY A 119 -28.04 6.67 7.57
N PHE A 120 -26.79 6.36 7.21
CA PHE A 120 -25.66 6.48 8.13
C PHE A 120 -25.27 7.97 8.25
N ASN A 121 -25.59 8.60 9.39
CA ASN A 121 -25.38 10.04 9.65
C ASN A 121 -24.51 10.31 10.90
N SER A 122 -23.53 9.45 11.20
CA SER A 122 -22.56 9.71 12.28
C SER A 122 -21.48 10.67 11.79
N PRO A 123 -21.02 11.65 12.61
CA PRO A 123 -19.89 12.51 12.25
C PRO A 123 -18.58 11.71 12.04
N LEU A 124 -18.44 10.59 12.75
CA LEU A 124 -17.27 9.73 12.73
C LEU A 124 -17.69 8.27 12.75
N TYR A 125 -16.95 7.46 12.01
CA TYR A 125 -17.09 6.02 11.95
C TYR A 125 -15.77 5.34 12.25
N LEU A 126 -15.84 4.07 12.65
CA LEU A 126 -14.65 3.26 12.79
C LEU A 126 -14.16 2.84 11.41
N LEU A 127 -12.87 3.02 11.19
CA LEU A 127 -12.15 2.55 10.03
C LEU A 127 -11.29 1.35 10.43
N ASP A 128 -11.55 0.23 9.76
CA ASP A 128 -10.60 -0.85 9.64
C ASP A 128 -9.68 -0.55 8.43
N PRO A 129 -8.44 -0.10 8.64
CA PRO A 129 -7.51 0.20 7.56
C PRO A 129 -7.03 -1.05 6.82
N LEU A 130 -7.53 -2.26 7.09
CA LEU A 130 -7.24 -3.42 6.24
C LEU A 130 -8.33 -3.60 5.18
N TYR A 131 -9.58 -3.46 5.58
CA TYR A 131 -10.68 -4.04 4.82
C TYR A 131 -11.96 -3.20 4.74
N GLY A 132 -12.18 -2.19 5.58
CA GLY A 132 -13.38 -1.35 5.42
C GLY A 132 -13.86 -0.58 6.65
N PHE A 133 -15.17 -0.40 6.76
CA PHE A 133 -15.80 0.45 7.77
C PHE A 133 -16.62 -0.36 8.77
N ILE A 134 -16.72 0.16 9.99
CA ILE A 134 -17.63 -0.34 11.00
C ILE A 134 -18.57 0.83 11.37
N PHE A 135 -19.85 0.66 11.05
CA PHE A 135 -20.90 1.62 11.30
C PHE A 135 -21.64 1.30 12.59
N LEU A 136 -21.91 2.32 13.39
CA LEU A 136 -22.71 2.25 14.61
C LEU A 136 -24.09 2.87 14.31
N PRO A 137 -25.13 2.08 14.02
CA PRO A 137 -26.47 2.61 13.86
C PRO A 137 -27.07 3.01 15.21
N GLN A 138 -28.15 3.80 15.13
CA GLN A 138 -28.87 4.38 16.27
C GLN A 138 -29.38 3.35 17.32
N ASN A 139 -29.38 2.05 17.02
CA ASN A 139 -29.87 0.97 17.88
C ASN A 139 -28.76 0.06 18.45
N LYS A 140 -27.52 0.53 18.58
CA LYS A 140 -26.37 -0.21 19.17
C LYS A 140 -25.98 -1.52 18.45
N LYS A 141 -26.53 -1.83 17.27
CA LYS A 141 -26.17 -3.02 16.49
C LYS A 141 -25.07 -2.71 15.49
N LEU A 142 -23.85 -3.21 15.69
CA LEU A 142 -22.75 -2.99 14.74
C LEU A 142 -23.12 -3.44 13.31
N SER A 143 -22.86 -2.59 12.33
CA SER A 143 -22.87 -2.95 10.91
C SER A 143 -21.44 -2.87 10.40
N ASN A 144 -20.98 -3.93 9.74
CA ASN A 144 -19.65 -3.97 9.16
C ASN A 144 -19.79 -3.87 7.65
N HIS A 145 -18.91 -3.10 7.02
CA HIS A 145 -18.89 -2.93 5.58
C HIS A 145 -17.47 -3.13 5.08
N CYS A 146 -17.27 -4.17 4.28
CA CYS A 146 -15.97 -4.51 3.75
C CYS A 146 -15.84 -3.97 2.32
N LEU A 147 -14.93 -3.02 2.12
CA LEU A 147 -14.64 -2.44 0.80
C LEU A 147 -14.15 -3.49 -0.21
N ALA A 148 -13.49 -4.55 0.27
CA ALA A 148 -13.10 -5.65 -0.60
C ALA A 148 -14.32 -6.36 -1.20
N ILE A 149 -15.38 -6.55 -0.41
CA ILE A 149 -16.60 -7.21 -0.86
C ILE A 149 -17.28 -6.40 -1.96
N ASP A 150 -17.24 -5.08 -1.93
CA ASP A 150 -17.82 -4.25 -2.99
C ASP A 150 -17.08 -4.42 -4.33
N ILE A 151 -15.74 -4.41 -4.28
CA ILE A 151 -14.88 -4.68 -5.46
C ILE A 151 -15.23 -6.05 -6.03
N TRP A 152 -15.28 -7.07 -5.17
CA TRP A 152 -15.62 -8.40 -5.61
C TRP A 152 -17.07 -8.54 -6.06
N SER A 153 -18.02 -7.85 -5.45
CA SER A 153 -19.43 -7.88 -5.87
C SER A 153 -19.58 -7.33 -7.28
N ALA A 154 -18.80 -6.30 -7.64
CA ALA A 154 -18.73 -5.82 -9.01
C ALA A 154 -18.12 -6.86 -9.96
N HIS A 155 -17.03 -7.53 -9.55
CA HIS A 155 -16.41 -8.59 -10.36
C HIS A 155 -17.32 -9.83 -10.52
N LEU A 156 -17.96 -10.28 -9.44
CA LEU A 156 -18.86 -11.42 -9.40
C LEU A 156 -20.06 -11.24 -10.33
N LYS A 157 -20.61 -10.02 -10.45
CA LYS A 157 -21.68 -9.69 -11.41
C LYS A 157 -21.28 -9.95 -12.87
N SER A 158 -19.98 -9.93 -13.18
CA SER A 158 -19.45 -10.22 -14.52
C SER A 158 -19.04 -11.68 -14.71
N MET A 159 -19.08 -12.50 -13.65
CA MET A 159 -18.73 -13.92 -13.70
C MET A 159 -19.95 -14.79 -14.01
N PRO A 160 -19.75 -16.01 -14.55
CA PRO A 160 -20.83 -16.99 -14.69
C PRO A 160 -21.56 -17.24 -13.36
N THR A 161 -22.89 -17.29 -13.39
CA THR A 161 -23.76 -17.35 -12.20
C THR A 161 -23.38 -18.44 -11.20
N GLN A 162 -22.99 -19.62 -11.69
CA GLN A 162 -22.60 -20.73 -10.83
C GLN A 162 -21.29 -20.47 -10.08
N LEU A 163 -20.25 -19.97 -10.77
CA LEU A 163 -18.98 -19.59 -10.15
C LEU A 163 -19.17 -18.43 -9.17
N SER A 164 -19.96 -17.42 -9.56
CA SER A 164 -20.30 -16.31 -8.68
C SER A 164 -20.98 -16.78 -7.40
N LYS A 165 -21.91 -17.73 -7.51
CA LYS A 165 -22.64 -18.30 -6.37
C LYS A 165 -21.72 -19.13 -5.47
N GLU A 166 -20.87 -19.98 -6.03
CA GLU A 166 -19.91 -20.79 -5.27
C GLU A 166 -18.86 -19.94 -4.53
N LEU A 167 -18.36 -18.86 -5.18
CA LEU A 167 -17.44 -17.90 -4.54
C LEU A 167 -18.13 -17.13 -3.40
N TRP A 168 -19.40 -16.76 -3.59
CA TRP A 168 -20.19 -16.04 -2.58
C TRP A 168 -20.57 -16.92 -1.38
N GLU A 169 -20.92 -18.19 -1.62
CA GLU A 169 -21.29 -19.15 -0.57
C GLU A 169 -20.11 -19.55 0.34
N LYS A 170 -18.87 -19.48 -0.16
CA LYS A 170 -17.65 -19.82 0.58
C LYS A 170 -17.04 -18.66 1.39
N ARG A 171 -17.84 -17.62 1.69
CA ARG A 171 -17.58 -16.49 2.60
C ARG A 171 -16.54 -15.45 2.12
N ALA A 172 -16.65 -14.26 2.72
CA ALA A 172 -15.78 -13.10 2.53
C ALA A 172 -14.28 -13.40 2.68
N ASP A 173 -13.90 -14.34 3.55
CA ASP A 173 -12.50 -14.63 3.89
C ASP A 173 -11.69 -15.10 2.66
N ASN A 174 -12.30 -15.92 1.78
CA ASN A 174 -11.69 -16.33 0.51
C ASN A 174 -11.58 -15.19 -0.52
N MET A 175 -12.48 -14.21 -0.41
CA MET A 175 -12.50 -13.04 -1.29
C MET A 175 -11.45 -12.01 -0.83
N LEU A 176 -11.18 -11.89 0.46
CA LEU A 176 -10.13 -10.99 0.97
C LEU A 176 -8.74 -11.47 0.56
N SER A 177 -8.54 -12.78 0.43
CA SER A 177 -7.27 -13.40 0.11
C SER A 177 -7.29 -14.04 -1.29
N GLY A 178 -7.71 -13.27 -2.30
CA GLY A 178 -7.77 -13.74 -3.69
C GLY A 178 -6.43 -14.31 -4.20
N GLY A 179 -5.32 -13.75 -3.73
CA GLY A 179 -3.97 -14.24 -3.94
C GLY A 179 -3.78 -15.65 -3.40
N ALA A 180 -4.10 -15.92 -2.12
CA ALA A 180 -3.94 -17.24 -1.53
C ALA A 180 -4.76 -18.30 -2.26
N LEU A 181 -6.00 -17.95 -2.63
CA LEU A 181 -6.84 -18.81 -3.47
C LEU A 181 -6.18 -19.10 -4.81
N ALA A 182 -5.68 -18.07 -5.51
CA ALA A 182 -4.97 -18.22 -6.77
C ALA A 182 -3.71 -19.08 -6.62
N GLY A 183 -2.92 -18.87 -5.56
CA GLY A 183 -1.71 -19.65 -5.27
C GLY A 183 -2.02 -21.13 -5.04
N ARG A 184 -3.05 -21.45 -4.25
CA ARG A 184 -3.50 -22.84 -4.03
C ARG A 184 -4.01 -23.50 -5.31
N HIS A 185 -4.64 -22.74 -6.19
CA HIS A 185 -5.11 -23.25 -7.47
C HIS A 185 -3.95 -23.48 -8.46
N LEU A 186 -3.08 -22.47 -8.62
CA LEU A 186 -1.96 -22.48 -9.54
C LEU A 186 -0.91 -23.52 -9.12
N PHE A 187 -0.53 -23.56 -7.85
CA PHE A 187 0.61 -24.36 -7.37
C PHE A 187 0.16 -25.63 -6.64
N LYS A 188 -0.95 -26.25 -7.08
CA LYS A 188 -1.55 -27.45 -6.49
C LYS A 188 -0.60 -28.66 -6.37
N ASN A 189 0.45 -28.69 -7.18
CA ASN A 189 1.47 -29.76 -7.15
C ASN A 189 2.51 -29.54 -6.04
N LEU A 190 2.70 -28.29 -5.61
CA LEU A 190 3.65 -27.91 -4.56
C LEU A 190 2.99 -27.80 -3.19
N ILE A 191 1.73 -27.39 -3.15
CA ILE A 191 1.03 -27.07 -1.91
C ILE A 191 0.14 -28.25 -1.49
N PRO A 192 0.27 -28.77 -0.26
CA PRO A 192 -0.65 -29.77 0.27
C PRO A 192 -2.11 -29.27 0.26
N LYS A 193 -3.06 -30.19 0.04
CA LYS A 193 -4.48 -29.87 0.15
C LYS A 193 -4.80 -29.39 1.57
N GLU A 194 -5.52 -28.27 1.67
CA GLU A 194 -5.97 -27.70 2.94
C GLU A 194 -7.50 -27.77 3.00
N HIS A 195 -8.01 -28.33 4.10
CA HIS A 195 -9.43 -28.53 4.33
C HIS A 195 -10.02 -27.55 5.34
N ASP A 196 -9.18 -26.96 6.20
CA ASP A 196 -9.59 -25.91 7.13
C ASP A 196 -9.87 -24.62 6.33
N PRO A 197 -11.12 -24.10 6.30
CA PRO A 197 -11.46 -22.91 5.53
C PRO A 197 -10.65 -21.67 5.93
N LEU A 198 -10.26 -21.54 7.20
CA LEU A 198 -9.46 -20.40 7.66
C LEU A 198 -8.03 -20.51 7.14
N LYS A 199 -7.39 -21.68 7.28
CA LYS A 199 -6.06 -21.89 6.70
C LYS A 199 -6.08 -21.84 5.18
N PHE A 200 -7.16 -22.28 4.56
CA PHE A 200 -7.33 -22.20 3.11
C PHE A 200 -7.28 -20.74 2.63
N SER A 201 -7.83 -19.81 3.41
CA SER A 201 -7.76 -18.36 3.15
C SER A 201 -6.40 -17.72 3.47
N THR A 202 -5.46 -18.44 4.09
CA THR A 202 -4.09 -17.92 4.30
C THR A 202 -3.16 -18.35 3.18
N PRO A 203 -2.19 -17.50 2.78
CA PRO A 203 -1.17 -17.87 1.82
C PRO A 203 -0.38 -19.09 2.32
N PRO A 204 -0.27 -20.17 1.54
CA PRO A 204 0.54 -21.33 1.89
C PRO A 204 2.01 -20.92 2.09
N VAL A 205 2.69 -21.68 2.94
CA VAL A 205 4.08 -21.42 3.31
C VAL A 205 4.90 -22.65 2.97
N LEU A 206 5.89 -22.47 2.10
CA LEU A 206 6.94 -23.45 1.83
C LEU A 206 8.22 -23.01 2.52
N GLN A 207 9.18 -23.92 2.58
CA GLN A 207 10.53 -23.68 3.09
C GLN A 207 11.53 -23.96 1.97
N ALA A 208 12.63 -23.20 1.94
CA ALA A 208 13.80 -23.50 1.13
C ALA A 208 15.04 -23.48 2.03
N GLY A 209 15.76 -24.60 2.09
CA GLY A 209 17.00 -24.75 2.83
C GLY A 209 18.27 -24.36 2.07
N SER A 210 18.19 -24.25 0.75
CA SER A 210 19.30 -23.88 -0.13
C SER A 210 18.83 -23.08 -1.34
N GLU A 211 19.75 -22.39 -2.03
CA GLU A 211 19.45 -21.69 -3.28
C GLU A 211 18.93 -22.65 -4.37
N ALA A 212 19.48 -23.87 -4.47
CA ALA A 212 19.03 -24.87 -5.42
C ALA A 212 17.55 -25.26 -5.18
N GLU A 213 17.18 -25.50 -3.93
CA GLU A 213 15.79 -25.80 -3.55
C GLU A 213 14.84 -24.62 -3.86
N LEU A 214 15.28 -23.38 -3.60
CA LEU A 214 14.51 -22.18 -3.99
C LEU A 214 14.29 -22.13 -5.51
N ILE A 215 15.34 -22.38 -6.30
CA ILE A 215 15.26 -22.40 -7.78
C ILE A 215 14.28 -23.49 -8.25
N ASP A 216 14.34 -24.67 -7.67
CA ASP A 216 13.44 -25.78 -8.02
C ASP A 216 11.98 -25.44 -7.71
N ILE A 217 11.70 -24.89 -6.53
CA ILE A 217 10.37 -24.41 -6.14
C ILE A 217 9.88 -23.35 -7.14
N LEU A 218 10.71 -22.35 -7.47
CA LEU A 218 10.35 -21.26 -8.39
C LEU A 218 10.17 -21.72 -9.83
N LYS A 219 10.91 -22.75 -10.27
CA LYS A 219 10.74 -23.37 -11.57
C LYS A 219 9.36 -24.00 -11.68
N GLU A 220 8.92 -24.76 -10.68
CA GLU A 220 7.60 -25.38 -10.68
C GLU A 220 6.47 -24.34 -10.57
N ILE A 221 6.65 -23.28 -9.77
CA ILE A 221 5.73 -22.13 -9.71
C ILE A 221 5.56 -21.49 -11.09
N ARG A 222 6.66 -21.20 -11.80
CA ARG A 222 6.63 -20.58 -13.13
C ARG A 222 6.03 -21.52 -14.17
N ASN A 223 6.37 -22.80 -14.15
CA ASN A 223 5.77 -23.81 -15.03
C ASN A 223 4.25 -23.86 -14.86
N SER A 224 3.78 -23.85 -13.60
CA SER A 224 2.35 -23.84 -13.27
C SER A 224 1.68 -22.55 -13.75
N ALA A 225 2.29 -21.39 -13.54
CA ALA A 225 1.76 -20.10 -13.97
C ALA A 225 1.66 -19.98 -15.50
N ASN A 226 2.67 -20.48 -16.23
CA ASN A 226 2.71 -20.47 -17.70
C ASN A 226 1.57 -21.27 -18.34
N SER A 227 0.88 -22.15 -17.59
CA SER A 227 -0.30 -22.86 -18.10
C SER A 227 -1.54 -21.97 -18.22
N ILE A 228 -1.54 -20.77 -17.61
CA ILE A 228 -2.64 -19.82 -17.63
C ILE A 228 -2.17 -18.52 -18.33
N PRO A 229 -2.74 -18.17 -19.50
CA PRO A 229 -2.34 -16.97 -20.22
C PRO A 229 -2.44 -15.68 -19.39
N GLY A 230 -1.39 -14.87 -19.43
CA GLY A 230 -1.35 -13.55 -18.79
C GLY A 230 -1.02 -13.54 -17.30
N VAL A 231 -0.82 -14.71 -16.66
CA VAL A 231 -0.30 -14.78 -15.29
C VAL A 231 1.22 -14.57 -15.31
N GLU A 232 1.68 -13.61 -14.51
CA GLU A 232 3.08 -13.29 -14.28
C GLU A 232 3.43 -13.50 -12.81
N ILE A 233 4.63 -14.02 -12.54
CA ILE A 233 5.12 -14.26 -11.18
C ILE A 233 6.03 -13.12 -10.75
N TRP A 234 5.57 -12.40 -9.72
CA TRP A 234 6.32 -11.33 -9.07
C TRP A 234 6.69 -11.71 -7.65
N LEU A 235 7.82 -11.18 -7.19
CA LEU A 235 8.47 -11.58 -5.95
C LEU A 235 8.73 -10.37 -5.08
N ARG A 236 8.79 -10.58 -3.76
CA ARG A 236 9.34 -9.59 -2.83
C ARG A 236 10.09 -10.29 -1.71
N GLY A 237 11.30 -9.85 -1.40
CA GLY A 237 12.04 -10.29 -0.23
C GLY A 237 11.85 -9.41 0.99
N GLN A 238 11.73 -10.01 2.17
CA GLN A 238 11.86 -9.31 3.44
C GLN A 238 12.62 -10.17 4.46
N SER A 239 13.34 -9.52 5.37
CA SER A 239 14.12 -10.20 6.41
C SER A 239 13.28 -10.96 7.44
N ARG A 240 11.97 -10.70 7.47
CA ARG A 240 10.98 -11.45 8.26
C ARG A 240 9.58 -11.17 7.74
N ASP A 241 8.62 -11.99 8.18
CA ASP A 241 7.21 -11.75 7.92
C ASP A 241 6.61 -10.73 8.88
N TYR A 242 6.43 -9.49 8.42
CA TYR A 242 5.71 -8.49 9.20
C TYR A 242 4.22 -8.79 9.07
N LEU A 243 3.53 -8.99 10.18
CA LEU A 243 2.11 -9.33 10.19
C LEU A 243 1.27 -8.15 10.68
N THR A 244 0.04 -8.05 10.17
CA THR A 244 -0.97 -7.17 10.74
C THR A 244 -1.27 -7.55 12.20
N PRO A 245 -1.84 -6.63 13.00
CA PRO A 245 -2.18 -6.94 14.38
C PRO A 245 -3.15 -8.12 14.51
N ASP A 246 -3.04 -8.87 15.60
CA ASP A 246 -4.05 -9.87 15.96
C ASP A 246 -5.37 -9.17 16.34
N ARG A 247 -6.45 -9.56 15.65
CA ARG A 247 -7.80 -9.04 15.84
C ARG A 247 -8.82 -10.12 16.17
N SER A 248 -8.35 -11.29 16.63
CA SER A 248 -9.18 -12.39 17.13
C SER A 248 -10.22 -11.94 18.17
N VAL A 249 -9.82 -11.05 19.08
CA VAL A 249 -10.72 -10.50 20.10
C VAL A 249 -11.83 -9.63 19.48
N LEU A 250 -11.52 -8.81 18.48
CA LEU A 250 -12.51 -7.97 17.79
C LEU A 250 -13.51 -8.81 16.98
N THR A 251 -12.97 -9.76 16.21
CA THR A 251 -13.77 -10.64 15.35
C THR A 251 -14.71 -11.51 16.18
N SER A 252 -14.27 -12.00 17.35
CA SER A 252 -15.13 -12.73 18.31
C SER A 252 -16.32 -11.92 18.84
N LYS A 253 -16.26 -10.59 18.76
CA LYS A 253 -17.34 -9.66 19.15
C LYS A 253 -18.13 -9.14 17.95
N GLY A 254 -17.91 -9.69 16.75
CA GLY A 254 -18.57 -9.26 15.52
C GLY A 254 -18.08 -7.90 15.00
N ILE A 255 -16.92 -7.43 15.46
CA ILE A 255 -16.28 -6.20 14.96
C ILE A 255 -15.26 -6.60 13.90
N ALA A 256 -15.42 -6.07 12.68
CA ALA A 256 -14.63 -6.45 11.50
C ALA A 256 -14.49 -7.99 11.37
N PRO A 257 -15.61 -8.75 11.28
CA PRO A 257 -15.58 -10.21 11.31
C PRO A 257 -14.79 -10.83 10.15
N TYR A 258 -14.53 -10.05 9.10
CA TYR A 258 -13.71 -10.38 7.94
C TYR A 258 -12.18 -10.26 8.19
N SER A 259 -11.75 -9.68 9.32
CA SER A 259 -10.34 -9.48 9.68
C SER A 259 -9.84 -10.56 10.65
N ASN A 260 -10.29 -11.80 10.47
CA ASN A 260 -9.98 -12.97 11.30
C ASN A 260 -8.65 -13.65 10.96
N VAL A 261 -8.02 -13.25 9.85
CA VAL A 261 -6.69 -13.69 9.44
C VAL A 261 -5.65 -12.59 9.72
N ARG A 262 -4.49 -12.96 10.26
CA ARG A 262 -3.32 -12.07 10.29
C ARG A 262 -2.59 -12.15 8.96
N ASP A 263 -2.79 -11.14 8.14
CA ASP A 263 -2.10 -10.99 6.86
C ASP A 263 -0.67 -10.50 7.02
N SER A 264 0.15 -10.73 6.01
CA SER A 264 1.42 -10.03 5.86
C SER A 264 1.16 -8.54 5.61
N ASP A 265 1.87 -7.67 6.33
CA ASP A 265 1.74 -6.23 6.29
C ASP A 265 2.57 -5.64 5.14
N PHE A 266 1.90 -5.45 4.01
CA PHE A 266 2.40 -4.75 2.84
C PHE A 266 1.90 -3.30 2.76
N THR A 267 1.55 -2.69 3.91
CA THR A 267 1.24 -1.27 3.96
C THR A 267 2.42 -0.47 3.35
N PRO A 268 2.20 0.35 2.31
CA PRO A 268 3.26 1.13 1.67
C PRO A 268 4.00 2.05 2.63
N SER A 269 5.25 2.39 2.29
CA SER A 269 6.13 3.19 3.16
C SER A 269 5.52 4.54 3.54
N LEU A 270 4.78 5.17 2.63
CA LEU A 270 4.06 6.42 2.88
C LEU A 270 3.10 6.33 4.05
N TYR A 271 2.44 5.19 4.22
CA TYR A 271 1.37 5.03 5.20
C TYR A 271 1.84 4.48 6.55
N ARG A 272 3.05 3.93 6.65
CA ARG A 272 3.54 3.29 7.89
C ARG A 272 3.77 4.26 9.06
N LYS A 273 4.12 5.52 8.76
CA LYS A 273 4.38 6.60 9.75
C LYS A 273 3.45 7.78 9.54
N TYR A 274 2.36 7.56 8.82
CA TYR A 274 1.52 8.63 8.33
C TYR A 274 0.81 9.38 9.45
N ASP A 275 0.39 8.67 10.50
CA ASP A 275 -0.22 9.25 11.70
C ASP A 275 0.69 10.28 12.40
N ASP A 276 2.02 10.10 12.35
CA ASP A 276 3.00 11.03 12.95
C ASP A 276 2.90 12.44 12.34
N PHE A 277 2.39 12.54 11.10
CA PHE A 277 2.23 13.78 10.35
C PHE A 277 0.85 14.40 10.54
N LEU A 278 -0.17 13.61 10.89
CA LEU A 278 -1.54 14.10 11.07
C LEU A 278 -1.77 14.81 12.41
N GLY A 279 -0.82 14.67 13.35
CA GLY A 279 -0.91 15.25 14.68
C GLY A 279 -1.07 16.78 14.70
N SER A 280 -0.49 17.50 13.73
CA SER A 280 -0.67 18.95 13.56
C SER A 280 -0.75 19.33 12.08
N THR A 281 -1.41 20.45 11.77
CA THR A 281 -1.45 20.98 10.40
C THR A 281 -0.05 21.30 9.89
N ASP A 282 0.82 21.84 10.74
CA ASP A 282 2.17 22.28 10.32
C ASP A 282 3.04 21.09 9.93
N LYS A 283 3.04 20.00 10.73
CA LYS A 283 3.78 18.77 10.40
C LYS A 283 3.27 18.11 9.11
N TYR A 284 1.99 18.28 8.85
CA TYR A 284 1.35 17.77 7.65
C TYR A 284 1.71 18.64 6.43
N GLU A 285 1.66 19.97 6.56
CA GLU A 285 2.13 20.91 5.53
C GLU A 285 3.60 20.64 5.18
N ASP A 286 4.46 20.41 6.18
CA ASP A 286 5.87 20.04 5.98
C ASP A 286 6.02 18.74 5.18
N LEU A 287 5.17 17.73 5.45
CA LEU A 287 5.14 16.49 4.67
C LEU A 287 4.74 16.76 3.22
N VAL A 288 3.66 17.51 3.01
CA VAL A 288 3.13 17.82 1.67
C VAL A 288 4.17 18.58 0.86
N LEU A 289 4.84 19.58 1.46
CA LEU A 289 5.90 20.35 0.81
C LEU A 289 7.11 19.48 0.45
N GLU A 290 7.55 18.61 1.36
CA GLU A 290 8.64 17.66 1.10
C GLU A 290 8.29 16.74 -0.08
N LEU A 291 7.07 16.19 -0.11
CA LEU A 291 6.62 15.34 -1.21
C LEU A 291 6.43 16.11 -2.52
N ALA A 292 6.00 17.37 -2.46
CA ALA A 292 5.86 18.23 -3.63
C ALA A 292 7.20 18.50 -4.31
N GLU A 293 8.26 18.74 -3.53
CA GLU A 293 9.61 18.84 -4.08
C GLU A 293 10.07 17.53 -4.73
N TRP A 294 9.84 16.39 -4.07
CA TRP A 294 10.17 15.08 -4.64
C TRP A 294 9.44 14.81 -5.97
N VAL A 295 8.14 15.07 -6.02
CA VAL A 295 7.32 14.94 -7.23
C VAL A 295 7.81 15.87 -8.33
N HIS A 296 8.16 17.10 -7.99
CA HIS A 296 8.69 18.07 -8.95
C HIS A 296 9.93 17.53 -9.65
N TYR A 297 10.95 17.13 -8.88
CA TYR A 297 12.20 16.64 -9.46
C TYR A 297 12.02 15.32 -10.18
N ALA A 298 11.15 14.45 -9.68
CA ALA A 298 10.76 13.23 -10.40
C ALA A 298 10.16 13.56 -11.77
N SER A 299 9.22 14.51 -11.82
CA SER A 299 8.54 14.92 -13.05
C SER A 299 9.48 15.61 -14.03
N GLU A 300 10.41 16.44 -13.57
CA GLU A 300 11.45 17.04 -14.41
C GLU A 300 12.38 15.98 -14.98
N THR A 301 12.83 15.04 -14.14
CA THR A 301 13.65 13.89 -14.54
C THR A 301 12.94 13.08 -15.63
N ILE A 302 11.65 12.80 -15.47
CA ILE A 302 10.85 12.08 -16.47
C ILE A 302 10.69 12.89 -17.76
N SER A 303 10.40 14.20 -17.66
CA SER A 303 10.11 15.06 -18.80
C SER A 303 11.32 15.33 -19.69
N LEU A 304 12.50 15.56 -19.09
CA LEU A 304 13.76 15.75 -19.82
C LEU A 304 14.14 14.53 -20.66
N ASN A 305 13.59 13.38 -20.32
CA ASN A 305 13.93 12.11 -20.94
C ASN A 305 13.10 11.82 -22.21
N GLY A 306 12.13 12.66 -22.56
CA GLY A 306 11.29 12.48 -23.74
C GLY A 306 10.21 11.43 -23.49
N SER A 307 8.97 11.76 -23.88
CA SER A 307 7.82 10.86 -23.79
C SER A 307 7.90 9.78 -24.88
N SER A 308 8.93 8.93 -24.85
CA SER A 308 8.96 7.70 -25.65
C SER A 308 7.65 6.95 -25.38
N ALA A 309 6.98 6.50 -26.44
CA ALA A 309 5.62 5.95 -26.41
C ALA A 309 5.49 4.78 -25.41
N ASN A 310 5.23 5.11 -24.14
CA ASN A 310 5.00 4.12 -23.11
C ASN A 310 3.77 3.32 -23.51
N ARG A 311 3.87 1.99 -23.39
CA ARG A 311 2.75 1.09 -23.63
C ARG A 311 1.74 1.29 -22.51
N ILE A 312 0.86 2.28 -22.69
CA ILE A 312 -0.28 2.48 -21.81
C ILE A 312 -1.08 1.18 -21.85
N GLN A 313 -1.36 0.62 -20.68
CA GLN A 313 -2.32 -0.45 -20.55
C GLN A 313 -3.70 0.16 -20.84
N THR A 314 -4.18 0.04 -22.07
CA THR A 314 -5.39 0.72 -22.55
C THR A 314 -6.68 -0.05 -22.29
N ALA A 315 -6.59 -1.28 -21.80
CA ALA A 315 -7.74 -2.16 -21.59
C ALA A 315 -7.67 -2.92 -20.26
N GLY A 316 -8.84 -3.19 -19.67
CA GLY A 316 -9.00 -3.95 -18.44
C GLY A 316 -9.22 -3.09 -17.19
N VAL A 317 -9.36 -3.75 -16.03
CA VAL A 317 -9.56 -3.09 -14.73
C VAL A 317 -8.30 -2.32 -14.30
N ALA A 318 -7.15 -2.75 -14.79
CA ALA A 318 -5.88 -2.07 -14.62
C ALA A 318 -5.57 -1.06 -15.75
N ALA A 319 -6.57 -0.62 -16.52
CA ALA A 319 -6.32 0.41 -17.53
C ALA A 319 -5.85 1.71 -16.87
N ILE A 320 -4.80 2.31 -17.42
CA ILE A 320 -4.15 3.49 -16.85
C ILE A 320 -4.31 4.65 -17.83
N ASN A 321 -4.87 5.77 -17.37
CA ASN A 321 -4.86 7.00 -18.16
C ASN A 321 -3.50 7.71 -18.02
N PRO A 322 -3.18 8.74 -18.83
CA PRO A 322 -1.89 9.41 -18.75
C PRO A 322 -1.50 9.90 -17.34
N ARG A 323 -2.47 10.43 -16.56
CA ARG A 323 -2.24 10.88 -15.17
C ARG A 323 -1.92 9.71 -14.23
N GLY A 324 -2.56 8.57 -14.43
CA GLY A 324 -2.25 7.37 -13.67
C GLY A 324 -0.84 6.86 -13.96
N LEU A 325 -0.39 6.94 -15.22
CA LEU A 325 0.97 6.54 -15.59
C LEU A 325 1.99 7.45 -14.94
N GLU A 326 1.75 8.76 -15.00
CA GLU A 326 2.56 9.78 -14.29
C GLU A 326 2.66 9.46 -12.79
N SER A 327 1.56 9.03 -12.16
CA SER A 327 1.58 8.60 -10.76
C SER A 327 2.49 7.41 -10.50
N TYR A 328 2.47 6.41 -11.37
CA TYR A 328 3.37 5.25 -11.27
C TYR A 328 4.83 5.67 -11.49
N GLN A 329 5.09 6.56 -12.43
CA GLN A 329 6.45 7.05 -12.71
C GLN A 329 7.02 7.83 -11.52
N ASN A 330 6.24 8.77 -10.97
CA ASN A 330 6.60 9.50 -9.76
C ASN A 330 6.77 8.52 -8.58
N GLY A 331 5.81 7.62 -8.38
CA GLY A 331 5.88 6.60 -7.33
C GLY A 331 7.13 5.73 -7.39
N LEU A 332 7.57 5.35 -8.60
CA LEU A 332 8.79 4.57 -8.83
C LEU A 332 10.02 5.36 -8.41
N LEU A 333 10.14 6.61 -8.88
CA LEU A 333 11.30 7.45 -8.56
C LEU A 333 11.37 7.76 -7.08
N LEU A 334 10.25 8.11 -6.45
CA LEU A 334 10.20 8.33 -5.00
C LEU A 334 10.72 7.08 -4.28
N GLN A 335 10.11 5.92 -4.55
CA GLN A 335 10.41 4.67 -3.83
C GLN A 335 11.83 4.16 -4.02
N GLN A 336 12.36 4.25 -5.25
CA GLN A 336 13.68 3.72 -5.58
C GLN A 336 14.81 4.64 -5.12
N TYR A 337 14.56 5.93 -4.97
CA TYR A 337 15.58 6.93 -4.65
C TYR A 337 15.41 7.58 -3.27
N GLY A 338 14.42 7.20 -2.46
CA GLY A 338 14.44 7.44 -1.00
C GLY A 338 13.23 8.12 -0.38
N ALA A 339 12.29 8.58 -1.20
CA ALA A 339 11.01 9.09 -0.73
C ALA A 339 9.96 7.98 -0.57
N PRO A 340 9.01 8.13 0.36
CA PRO A 340 7.94 7.17 0.50
C PRO A 340 6.96 7.24 -0.68
N SER A 341 6.33 6.12 -0.99
CA SER A 341 5.32 6.03 -2.04
C SER A 341 4.08 5.24 -1.58
N ALA A 342 3.00 5.34 -2.35
CA ALA A 342 1.77 4.58 -2.17
C ALA A 342 1.82 3.17 -2.80
N TYR A 343 2.98 2.76 -3.32
CA TYR A 343 3.17 1.54 -4.09
C TYR A 343 4.02 0.52 -3.33
N LEU A 344 3.85 -0.76 -3.69
CA LEU A 344 4.70 -1.84 -3.21
C LEU A 344 5.71 -2.19 -4.30
N ASP A 345 7.00 -2.11 -3.97
CA ASP A 345 8.08 -2.61 -4.83
C ASP A 345 8.05 -4.13 -4.91
N ILE A 346 8.09 -4.65 -6.12
CA ILE A 346 8.16 -6.07 -6.44
C ILE A 346 9.27 -6.28 -7.47
N THR A 347 9.75 -7.51 -7.62
CA THR A 347 10.79 -7.88 -8.58
C THR A 347 10.41 -9.16 -9.31
N SER A 348 10.80 -9.26 -10.57
CA SER A 348 10.72 -10.52 -11.33
C SER A 348 11.94 -11.43 -11.10
N ASP A 349 12.99 -10.92 -10.44
CA ASP A 349 14.22 -11.65 -10.14
C ASP A 349 14.22 -12.25 -8.74
N HIS A 350 14.32 -13.58 -8.70
CA HIS A 350 14.46 -14.32 -7.46
C HIS A 350 15.76 -14.07 -6.69
N THR A 351 16.87 -13.79 -7.39
CA THR A 351 18.15 -13.48 -6.72
C THR A 351 18.05 -12.13 -6.04
N VAL A 352 17.37 -11.15 -6.65
CA VAL A 352 17.08 -9.84 -6.02
C VAL A 352 16.14 -10.02 -4.82
N ALA A 353 15.06 -10.80 -4.96
CA ALA A 353 14.15 -11.08 -3.85
C ALA A 353 14.87 -11.77 -2.68
N ALA A 354 15.65 -12.81 -2.94
CA ALA A 354 16.45 -13.47 -1.91
C ALA A 354 17.47 -12.52 -1.29
N TRP A 355 18.13 -11.67 -2.09
CA TRP A 355 19.10 -10.70 -1.61
C TRP A 355 18.50 -9.73 -0.57
N PHE A 356 17.31 -9.19 -0.85
CA PHE A 356 16.58 -8.32 0.09
C PHE A 356 16.00 -9.09 1.28
N ALA A 357 15.69 -10.38 1.12
CA ALA A 357 15.26 -11.23 2.24
C ALA A 357 16.41 -11.51 3.20
N THR A 358 17.63 -11.75 2.71
CA THR A 358 18.77 -12.13 3.54
C THR A 358 19.64 -10.96 3.99
N ARG A 359 19.22 -9.71 3.76
CA ARG A 359 19.97 -8.51 4.15
C ARG A 359 19.12 -7.49 4.88
N LYS A 360 19.77 -6.71 5.73
CA LYS A 360 19.16 -5.58 6.45
C LYS A 360 19.79 -4.28 5.97
N CYS A 361 18.95 -3.32 5.60
CA CYS A 361 19.38 -1.95 5.34
C CYS A 361 19.54 -1.20 6.66
N MET A 362 20.64 -0.49 6.80
CA MET A 362 20.90 0.47 7.88
C MET A 362 21.28 1.81 7.27
N LEU A 363 21.06 2.90 8.02
CA LEU A 363 21.51 4.22 7.63
C LEU A 363 22.77 4.56 8.41
N ASN A 364 23.84 4.91 7.70
CA ASN A 364 25.10 5.40 8.25
C ASN A 364 25.42 6.75 7.59
N ASP A 365 25.49 7.83 8.39
CA ASP A 365 25.72 9.21 7.93
C ASP A 365 24.80 9.71 6.79
N GLY A 366 23.56 9.19 6.76
CA GLY A 366 22.55 9.50 5.74
C GLY A 366 22.62 8.63 4.48
N LYS A 367 23.55 7.66 4.45
CA LYS A 367 23.69 6.69 3.35
C LYS A 367 23.28 5.28 3.78
N MET A 368 22.90 4.45 2.83
CA MET A 368 22.49 3.07 3.04
C MET A 368 23.71 2.15 3.15
N VAL A 369 23.71 1.31 4.18
CA VAL A 369 24.61 0.17 4.35
C VAL A 369 23.78 -1.10 4.39
N TYR A 370 24.19 -2.12 3.67
CA TYR A 370 23.52 -3.43 3.69
C TYR A 370 24.41 -4.46 4.35
N GLU A 371 23.86 -5.11 5.37
CA GLU A 371 24.53 -6.20 6.10
C GLU A 371 23.75 -7.50 5.94
N GLU A 372 24.45 -8.62 6.04
CA GLU A 372 23.82 -9.94 6.08
C GLU A 372 22.92 -10.04 7.31
N HIS A 373 21.70 -10.51 7.11
CA HIS A 373 20.78 -10.78 8.20
C HIS A 373 21.18 -12.11 8.86
N LEU A 374 21.22 -12.17 10.18
CA LEU A 374 21.46 -13.43 10.91
C LEU A 374 20.18 -13.84 11.63
N TRP A 375 19.66 -15.03 11.31
CA TRP A 375 18.43 -15.57 11.88
C TRP A 375 18.58 -16.99 12.44
N ASN A 376 19.82 -17.43 12.69
CA ASN A 376 20.11 -18.66 13.42
C ASN A 376 19.44 -18.66 14.80
N GLY A 377 18.78 -19.77 15.17
CA GLY A 377 18.06 -19.91 16.43
C GLY A 377 16.74 -19.14 16.52
N ARG A 378 16.32 -18.44 15.46
CA ARG A 378 15.00 -17.81 15.36
C ARG A 378 13.93 -18.85 14.99
N PRO A 379 12.69 -18.69 15.44
CA PRO A 379 11.62 -19.59 15.01
C PRO A 379 11.21 -19.31 13.55
N PRO A 380 10.62 -20.28 12.83
CA PRO A 380 10.33 -20.16 11.40
C PRO A 380 9.49 -18.93 10.99
N GLU A 381 8.61 -18.44 11.85
CA GLU A 381 7.82 -17.23 11.64
C GLU A 381 8.64 -15.93 11.59
N GLU A 382 9.87 -15.95 12.11
CA GLU A 382 10.81 -14.83 12.07
C GLU A 382 11.84 -14.95 10.94
N TRP A 383 11.83 -16.04 10.17
CA TRP A 383 12.80 -16.25 9.08
C TRP A 383 12.56 -15.30 7.91
N PRO A 384 13.63 -14.96 7.15
CA PRO A 384 13.51 -14.31 5.86
C PRO A 384 12.48 -14.98 4.97
N THR A 385 11.68 -14.16 4.32
CA THR A 385 10.54 -14.63 3.55
C THR A 385 10.57 -14.00 2.16
N ILE A 386 10.44 -14.85 1.14
CA ILE A 386 10.14 -14.44 -0.23
C ILE A 386 8.63 -14.60 -0.44
N TYR A 387 7.98 -13.52 -0.80
CA TYR A 387 6.56 -13.46 -1.11
C TYR A 387 6.36 -13.64 -2.61
N ILE A 388 5.37 -14.45 -2.98
CA ILE A 388 5.02 -14.77 -4.37
C ILE A 388 3.66 -14.16 -4.72
N PHE A 389 3.63 -13.30 -5.73
CA PHE A 389 2.44 -12.64 -6.24
C PHE A 389 2.14 -13.16 -7.65
N PRO A 390 1.14 -14.06 -7.83
CA PRO A 390 0.66 -14.43 -9.16
C PRO A 390 -0.27 -13.33 -9.68
N LEU A 391 0.27 -12.44 -10.52
CA LEU A 391 -0.44 -11.27 -11.01
C LEU A 391 -0.94 -11.48 -12.45
N ILE A 392 -2.16 -11.03 -12.76
CA ILE A 392 -2.73 -11.16 -14.10
C ILE A 392 -2.65 -9.82 -14.82
N LYS A 393 -1.94 -9.79 -15.95
CA LYS A 393 -1.78 -8.60 -16.79
C LYS A 393 -3.14 -8.05 -17.24
N GLY A 394 -3.36 -6.75 -17.04
CA GLY A 394 -4.59 -6.04 -17.41
C GLY A 394 -5.72 -6.15 -16.37
N LEU A 395 -5.60 -7.06 -15.41
CA LEU A 395 -6.58 -7.24 -14.34
C LEU A 395 -6.08 -6.70 -13.00
N HIS A 396 -4.83 -6.99 -12.64
CA HIS A 396 -4.23 -6.53 -11.40
C HIS A 396 -3.49 -5.20 -11.58
N PRO A 397 -3.51 -4.29 -10.58
CA PRO A 397 -2.97 -2.94 -10.68
C PRO A 397 -1.45 -2.93 -10.51
N TYR A 398 -0.72 -3.58 -11.41
CA TYR A 398 0.74 -3.59 -11.39
C TYR A 398 1.30 -3.16 -12.74
N LEU A 399 2.49 -2.58 -12.70
CA LEU A 399 3.29 -2.26 -13.87
C LEU A 399 4.71 -2.78 -13.69
N ASP A 400 5.29 -3.30 -14.77
CA ASP A 400 6.72 -3.57 -14.85
C ASP A 400 7.50 -2.26 -15.11
N LEU A 401 8.80 -2.26 -14.82
CA LEU A 401 9.65 -1.10 -15.08
C LEU A 401 9.53 -0.59 -16.53
N ASN A 402 9.58 -1.49 -17.50
CA ASN A 402 9.58 -1.14 -18.92
C ASN A 402 8.29 -0.45 -19.38
N SER A 403 7.17 -0.68 -18.68
CA SER A 403 5.91 0.03 -18.92
C SER A 403 5.85 1.40 -18.23
N ILE A 404 6.71 1.63 -17.22
CA ILE A 404 6.78 2.88 -16.45
C ILE A 404 7.83 3.83 -17.06
N ILE A 405 9.05 3.34 -17.29
CA ILE A 405 10.18 4.07 -17.88
C ILE A 405 10.78 3.19 -18.97
N ALA A 406 10.58 3.58 -20.24
CA ALA A 406 10.99 2.77 -21.40
C ALA A 406 12.51 2.75 -21.65
N ASP A 407 13.26 3.71 -21.10
CA ASP A 407 14.70 3.84 -21.34
C ASP A 407 15.52 3.43 -20.12
N SER A 408 16.62 2.69 -20.35
CA SER A 408 17.57 2.11 -19.39
C SER A 408 18.40 3.13 -18.57
N ARG A 409 17.84 4.30 -18.30
CA ARG A 409 18.50 5.42 -17.59
C ARG A 409 18.29 5.35 -16.07
N ALA A 410 17.19 4.76 -15.64
CA ALA A 410 16.95 4.41 -14.24
C ALA A 410 17.61 3.05 -13.94
N THR A 411 18.94 3.05 -13.90
CA THR A 411 19.75 1.82 -13.80
C THR A 411 19.44 1.04 -12.52
N ARG A 412 19.14 1.71 -11.40
CA ARG A 412 18.78 1.07 -10.14
C ARG A 412 17.53 0.16 -10.26
N PRO A 413 16.33 0.67 -10.62
CA PRO A 413 15.17 -0.21 -10.77
C PRO A 413 15.37 -1.27 -11.87
N GLU A 414 16.17 -1.00 -12.90
CA GLU A 414 16.49 -1.98 -13.96
C GLU A 414 17.29 -3.16 -13.41
N ARG A 415 18.40 -2.91 -12.71
CA ARG A 415 19.23 -3.96 -12.09
C ARG A 415 18.46 -4.75 -11.03
N GLN A 416 17.48 -4.13 -10.38
CA GLN A 416 16.57 -4.80 -9.44
C GLN A 416 15.40 -5.51 -10.11
N LYS A 417 15.25 -5.41 -11.44
CA LYS A 417 14.10 -5.91 -12.23
C LYS A 417 12.75 -5.52 -11.60
N CYS A 418 12.66 -4.25 -11.22
CA CYS A 418 11.58 -3.72 -10.40
C CYS A 418 10.24 -3.67 -11.16
N GLY A 419 9.15 -3.86 -10.42
CA GLY A 419 7.81 -3.47 -10.79
C GLY A 419 7.13 -2.81 -9.59
N LEU A 420 6.00 -2.16 -9.83
CA LEU A 420 5.18 -1.55 -8.79
C LEU A 420 3.81 -2.22 -8.74
N LEU A 421 3.42 -2.67 -7.56
CA LEU A 421 2.07 -3.11 -7.26
C LEU A 421 1.31 -1.98 -6.54
N GLY A 422 0.22 -1.54 -7.15
CA GLY A 422 -0.66 -0.49 -6.67
C GLY A 422 -1.85 -1.01 -5.85
N GLY A 423 -2.94 -0.22 -5.86
CA GLY A 423 -4.16 -0.44 -5.07
C GLY A 423 -4.11 -0.13 -3.56
N ALA A 424 -2.94 0.09 -2.96
CA ALA A 424 -2.82 0.38 -1.52
C ALA A 424 -3.05 1.86 -1.13
N GLY A 425 -3.36 2.72 -2.10
CA GLY A 425 -3.23 4.17 -1.97
C GLY A 425 -4.20 4.84 -1.00
N ASN A 426 -5.24 4.18 -0.52
CA ASN A 426 -6.33 4.89 0.13
C ASN A 426 -6.66 4.29 1.48
N LEU A 427 -6.69 5.11 2.53
CA LEU A 427 -6.93 4.71 3.92
C LEU A 427 -5.79 3.90 4.56
N ALA A 428 -4.55 4.06 4.11
CA ALA A 428 -3.38 3.34 4.64
C ALA A 428 -3.54 1.81 4.58
N ARG A 429 -4.13 1.29 3.49
CA ARG A 429 -4.57 -0.11 3.46
C ARG A 429 -3.48 -1.10 3.10
N ASN A 430 -3.57 -2.27 3.74
CA ASN A 430 -2.80 -3.45 3.38
C ASN A 430 -3.37 -4.15 2.13
N TYR A 431 -3.66 -3.39 1.07
CA TYR A 431 -4.35 -3.88 -0.12
C TYR A 431 -3.54 -4.93 -0.88
N CYS A 432 -2.21 -4.77 -0.94
CA CYS A 432 -1.34 -5.68 -1.67
C CYS A 432 -1.34 -7.11 -1.10
N ALA A 433 -1.69 -7.30 0.19
CA ALA A 433 -1.81 -8.62 0.80
C ALA A 433 -2.85 -9.50 0.09
N ARG A 434 -3.87 -8.88 -0.51
CA ARG A 434 -4.91 -9.60 -1.27
C ARG A 434 -4.36 -10.30 -2.51
N TYR A 435 -3.17 -9.94 -3.00
CA TYR A 435 -2.52 -10.57 -4.13
C TYR A 435 -1.44 -11.56 -3.73
N LEU A 436 -1.17 -11.74 -2.44
CA LEU A 436 -0.15 -12.67 -1.97
C LEU A 436 -0.61 -14.11 -2.18
N GLY A 437 0.04 -14.82 -3.10
CA GLY A 437 -0.29 -16.20 -3.43
C GLY A 437 0.42 -17.25 -2.59
N MET A 438 1.66 -17.00 -2.19
CA MET A 438 2.46 -17.96 -1.43
C MET A 438 3.63 -17.27 -0.72
N LYS A 439 4.16 -17.90 0.33
CA LYS A 439 5.39 -17.52 1.03
C LYS A 439 6.42 -18.65 0.91
N ILE A 440 7.69 -18.29 0.74
CA ILE A 440 8.82 -19.20 0.86
C ILE A 440 9.71 -18.69 1.98
N ARG A 441 9.84 -19.45 3.07
CA ARG A 441 10.73 -19.14 4.19
C ARG A 441 12.11 -19.70 3.93
N LEU A 442 13.14 -18.88 4.09
CA LEU A 442 14.52 -19.29 3.90
C LEU A 442 15.06 -19.84 5.23
N SER A 443 15.54 -21.08 5.23
CA SER A 443 16.08 -21.70 6.44
C SER A 443 17.33 -20.96 6.94
N PRO A 444 17.76 -21.17 8.18
CA PRO A 444 19.01 -20.61 8.70
C PRO A 444 20.27 -21.00 7.90
N ASP A 445 20.23 -22.14 7.21
CA ASP A 445 21.33 -22.64 6.38
C ASP A 445 21.31 -22.10 4.93
N PHE A 446 20.24 -21.38 4.55
CA PHE A 446 20.09 -20.83 3.21
C PHE A 446 21.17 -19.79 2.92
N LYS A 447 21.88 -19.96 1.81
CA LYS A 447 22.86 -19.01 1.29
C LYS A 447 22.73 -18.87 -0.22
N LEU A 448 22.89 -17.64 -0.70
CA LEU A 448 23.07 -17.37 -2.13
C LEU A 448 24.51 -17.71 -2.52
N SER A 449 24.69 -18.49 -3.58
CA SER A 449 26.00 -18.89 -4.09
C SER A 449 26.70 -17.71 -4.76
N ASN A 450 25.93 -16.90 -5.52
CA ASN A 450 26.42 -15.72 -6.23
C ASN A 450 25.50 -14.52 -5.95
N PRO A 451 25.50 -13.96 -4.72
CA PRO A 451 24.70 -12.80 -4.42
C PRO A 451 25.20 -11.59 -5.22
N TYR A 452 24.28 -10.74 -5.69
CA TYR A 452 24.66 -9.44 -6.24
C TYR A 452 25.41 -8.60 -5.20
N ASP A 453 26.37 -7.81 -5.65
CA ASP A 453 26.96 -6.76 -4.82
C ASP A 453 25.94 -5.65 -4.56
N ALA A 454 26.03 -5.01 -3.39
CA ALA A 454 25.18 -3.86 -3.08
C ALA A 454 25.40 -2.72 -4.10
N SER A 455 26.65 -2.50 -4.54
CA SER A 455 26.98 -1.50 -5.58
C SER A 455 26.41 -1.85 -6.95
N PHE A 456 26.18 -3.14 -7.24
CA PHE A 456 25.44 -3.53 -8.44
C PHE A 456 23.98 -3.10 -8.32
N LEU A 457 23.26 -3.50 -7.27
CA LEU A 457 21.83 -3.17 -7.10
C LEU A 457 21.55 -1.69 -6.80
N PHE A 458 22.54 -0.98 -6.27
CA PHE A 458 22.51 0.45 -5.97
C PHE A 458 23.65 1.15 -6.72
N PRO A 459 23.50 1.32 -8.05
CA PRO A 459 24.53 1.95 -8.89
C PRO A 459 24.93 3.33 -8.36
N SER A 460 26.18 3.70 -8.67
CA SER A 460 26.70 5.04 -8.44
C SER A 460 26.01 6.06 -9.35
N ALA A 461 26.14 7.35 -9.02
CA ALA A 461 25.61 8.42 -9.87
C ALA A 461 26.23 8.46 -11.27
N SER A 462 27.45 7.94 -11.46
CA SER A 462 28.05 7.82 -12.80
C SER A 462 27.42 6.72 -13.67
N GLU A 463 26.70 5.78 -13.07
CA GLU A 463 26.05 4.67 -13.76
C GLU A 463 24.52 4.83 -13.86
N ASP A 464 23.92 5.68 -13.03
CA ASP A 464 22.48 5.92 -12.95
C ASP A 464 22.19 7.41 -13.19
N THR A 465 21.75 7.73 -14.40
CA THR A 465 21.48 9.11 -14.84
C THR A 465 20.40 9.78 -14.00
N VAL A 466 19.39 9.01 -13.57
CA VAL A 466 18.33 9.54 -12.70
C VAL A 466 18.90 9.92 -11.35
N LEU A 467 19.73 9.05 -10.75
CA LEU A 467 20.42 9.38 -9.50
C LEU A 467 21.32 10.62 -9.66
N GLN A 468 22.07 10.71 -10.77
CA GLN A 468 22.89 11.88 -11.08
C GLN A 468 22.07 13.17 -11.08
N GLN A 469 20.96 13.20 -11.80
CA GLN A 469 20.07 14.35 -11.88
C GLN A 469 19.49 14.72 -10.51
N LEU A 470 19.01 13.73 -9.75
CA LEU A 470 18.50 13.97 -8.40
C LEU A 470 19.57 14.51 -7.45
N LYS A 471 20.85 14.17 -7.63
CA LYS A 471 21.96 14.72 -6.83
C LYS A 471 22.25 16.19 -7.10
N GLU A 472 21.91 16.69 -8.27
CA GLU A 472 22.05 18.11 -8.65
C GLU A 472 20.95 18.99 -8.04
N THR A 473 19.97 18.38 -7.36
CA THR A 473 18.88 19.05 -6.66
C THR A 473 19.19 19.26 -5.17
N ASN A 474 18.25 19.85 -4.43
CA ASN A 474 18.34 19.99 -2.97
C ASN A 474 18.00 18.69 -2.19
N LEU A 475 17.72 17.55 -2.84
CA LEU A 475 17.34 16.28 -2.20
C LEU A 475 18.48 15.61 -1.40
N THR A 476 19.73 16.02 -1.62
CA THR A 476 20.93 15.51 -0.92
C THR A 476 21.14 16.14 0.46
N ASN A 477 20.35 17.15 0.84
CA ASN A 477 20.49 17.84 2.11
C ASN A 477 20.17 16.89 3.29
N LYS A 478 21.15 16.70 4.19
CA LYS A 478 21.04 15.80 5.34
C LYS A 478 19.97 16.19 6.37
N ASN A 479 19.50 17.44 6.35
CA ASN A 479 18.42 17.91 7.22
C ASN A 479 17.03 17.56 6.70
N ARG A 480 16.93 16.96 5.51
CA ARG A 480 15.66 16.53 4.95
C ARG A 480 15.10 15.33 5.69
N LYS A 481 13.78 15.22 5.59
CA LYS A 481 13.04 14.10 6.13
C LYS A 481 13.20 12.84 5.28
N PHE A 482 13.21 13.02 3.96
CA PHE A 482 13.42 11.95 3.00
C PHE A 482 14.66 12.30 2.18
N ILE A 483 15.79 11.78 2.63
CA ILE A 483 17.10 12.01 2.01
C ILE A 483 17.22 11.09 0.79
N LEU A 484 17.87 11.59 -0.26
CA LEU A 484 18.26 10.79 -1.41
C LEU A 484 19.06 9.55 -0.97
N SER A 485 18.55 8.38 -1.34
CA SER A 485 19.10 7.08 -0.96
C SER A 485 20.32 6.75 -1.80
N GLU A 486 21.50 6.86 -1.18
CA GLU A 486 22.80 6.50 -1.75
C GLU A 486 23.44 5.37 -0.95
N LEU A 487 24.23 4.51 -1.59
CA LEU A 487 25.05 3.52 -0.91
C LEU A 487 26.24 4.21 -0.21
N ALA A 488 26.63 3.72 0.98
CA ALA A 488 27.68 4.28 1.82
C ALA A 488 29.03 4.45 1.12
#